data_AF-A0A1V4I5F3-F1
#
_entry.id   AF-A0A1V4I5F3-F1
#
_cell.length_a   1.000
_cell.length_b   1.000
_cell.length_c   1.000
_cell.angle_alpha   90.00
_cell.angle_beta   90.00
_cell.angle_gamma   90.00
#
_symmetry.space_group_name_H-M   'P 1'
#
loop_
_entity.id
_entity.type
_entity.pdbx_description
1 polymer ?
#
loop_
_entity_poly.entity_id
_entity_poly.type
_entity_poly.pdbx_seq_one_letter_code
_entity_poly.pdbx_strand_id
1 'polypeptide(L)'
;MNHYFEDNLKIFKLEGKLHKKIILYYANYKNHIKVRHPEMTMKKIEEILNEPDFVYKQSRNSSIFYYEKNILNETYRVVIETYKKHIKSVVTAYNVKSKEGFTIKHIYCVYDKNTFIDYEDIQKEFENDMEYFYELFNIAE
;
A
#
# COMPACT_ATOMS: atom_id res chain seq x y z
N MET A 1 2.25 -19.68 -6.89
CA MET A 1 2.64 -18.48 -7.66
C MET A 1 2.61 -18.80 -9.15
N ASN A 2 1.70 -18.18 -9.90
CA ASN A 2 1.62 -18.36 -11.35
C ASN A 2 2.56 -17.37 -12.05
N HIS A 3 3.25 -17.82 -13.10
CA HIS A 3 4.15 -16.98 -13.89
C HIS A 3 3.68 -16.90 -15.34
N TYR A 4 3.90 -15.75 -15.96
CA TYR A 4 3.51 -15.43 -17.32
C TYR A 4 4.69 -14.77 -18.04
N PHE A 5 4.61 -14.68 -19.37
CA PHE A 5 5.56 -13.92 -20.18
C PHE A 5 4.81 -12.79 -20.89
N GLU A 6 5.27 -11.55 -20.73
CA GLU A 6 4.87 -10.38 -21.53
C GLU A 6 6.17 -9.91 -22.21
N ASP A 7 6.20 -9.82 -23.54
CA ASP A 7 7.38 -9.41 -24.32
C ASP A 7 8.69 -10.14 -23.94
N ASN A 8 8.62 -11.47 -23.77
CA ASN A 8 9.73 -12.33 -23.31
C ASN A 8 10.25 -12.07 -21.89
N LEU A 9 9.60 -11.19 -21.13
CA LEU A 9 9.92 -10.91 -19.73
C LEU A 9 9.06 -11.78 -18.82
N LYS A 10 9.70 -12.54 -17.93
CA LYS A 10 9.01 -13.34 -16.92
C LYS A 10 8.35 -12.44 -15.89
N ILE A 11 7.05 -12.61 -15.69
CA ILE A 11 6.22 -11.86 -14.74
C ILE A 11 5.60 -12.81 -13.73
N PHE A 12 5.60 -12.41 -12.47
CA PHE A 12 4.80 -13.05 -11.43
C PHE A 12 3.47 -12.34 -11.27
N LYS A 13 2.38 -13.10 -11.27
CA LYS A 13 1.06 -12.58 -10.90
C LYS A 13 0.88 -12.77 -9.40
N LEU A 14 0.61 -11.66 -8.71
CA LEU A 14 0.39 -11.57 -7.29
C LEU A 14 -1.03 -11.03 -7.04
N GLU A 15 -1.54 -11.34 -5.86
CA GLU A 15 -2.77 -10.75 -5.33
C GLU A 15 -2.40 -9.98 -4.06
N GLY A 16 -3.18 -8.95 -3.77
CA GLY A 16 -3.09 -8.23 -2.51
C GLY A 16 -4.47 -7.95 -1.94
N LYS A 17 -4.49 -7.47 -0.70
CA LYS A 17 -5.71 -7.23 0.08
C LYS A 17 -6.72 -6.36 -0.66
N LEU A 18 -6.29 -5.22 -1.20
CA LEU A 18 -7.16 -4.29 -1.95
C LEU A 18 -7.09 -4.49 -3.47
N HIS A 19 -6.03 -5.09 -4.01
CA HIS A 19 -5.81 -5.21 -5.45
C HIS A 19 -5.62 -6.67 -5.89
N LYS A 20 -6.54 -7.18 -6.72
CA LYS A 20 -6.52 -8.58 -7.18
C LYS A 20 -5.59 -8.86 -8.38
N LYS A 21 -5.07 -7.82 -9.03
CA LYS A 21 -4.20 -7.95 -10.20
C LYS A 21 -2.94 -7.12 -9.98
N ILE A 22 -1.93 -7.74 -9.37
CA ILE A 22 -0.62 -7.14 -9.15
C ILE A 22 0.40 -7.94 -9.96
N ILE A 23 1.28 -7.26 -10.69
CA ILE A 23 2.38 -7.87 -11.43
C ILE A 23 3.72 -7.52 -10.81
N LEU A 24 4.66 -8.44 -10.85
CA LEU A 24 6.06 -8.19 -10.53
C LEU A 24 6.94 -8.80 -11.61
N TYR A 25 7.67 -7.95 -12.33
CA TYR A 25 8.66 -8.39 -13.30
C TYR A 25 9.81 -9.10 -12.58
N TYR A 26 10.19 -10.28 -13.07
CA TYR A 26 11.33 -11.04 -12.54
C TYR A 26 12.62 -10.24 -12.59
N ALA A 27 12.82 -9.45 -13.66
CA ALA A 27 13.96 -8.54 -13.79
C ALA A 27 13.99 -7.50 -12.67
N ASN A 28 12.84 -6.90 -12.33
CA ASN A 28 12.75 -5.95 -11.22
C ASN A 28 13.07 -6.63 -9.88
N TYR A 29 12.51 -7.82 -9.63
CA TYR A 29 12.81 -8.58 -8.43
C TYR A 29 14.31 -8.92 -8.32
N LYS A 30 14.89 -9.47 -9.38
CA LYS A 30 16.27 -9.98 -9.38
C LYS A 30 17.31 -8.87 -9.32
N ASN A 31 17.11 -7.79 -10.08
CA ASN A 31 18.16 -6.78 -10.31
C ASN A 31 18.02 -5.56 -9.41
N HIS A 32 16.83 -5.29 -8.86
CA HIS A 32 16.60 -4.14 -7.99
C HIS A 32 16.29 -4.57 -6.56
N ILE A 33 15.15 -5.26 -6.36
CA ILE A 33 14.66 -5.59 -5.01
C ILE A 33 15.66 -6.50 -4.29
N LYS A 34 16.03 -7.64 -4.89
CA LYS A 34 16.91 -8.62 -4.25
C LYS A 34 18.34 -8.12 -4.06
N VAL A 35 18.81 -7.21 -4.90
CA VAL A 35 20.16 -6.64 -4.79
C VAL A 35 20.23 -5.61 -3.67
N ARG A 36 19.26 -4.70 -3.59
CA ARG A 36 19.26 -3.60 -2.60
C ARG A 36 18.65 -4.00 -1.26
N HIS A 37 17.72 -4.95 -1.29
CA HIS A 37 16.94 -5.43 -0.16
C HIS A 37 16.97 -6.97 -0.14
N PRO A 38 18.14 -7.58 0.13
CA PRO A 38 18.28 -9.04 0.14
C PRO A 38 17.35 -9.73 1.16
N GLU A 39 16.91 -9.01 2.19
CA GLU A 39 15.92 -9.44 3.16
C GLU A 39 14.51 -9.65 2.59
N MET A 40 14.23 -9.08 1.40
CA MET A 40 12.94 -9.15 0.72
C MET A 40 12.86 -10.36 -0.22
N THR A 41 12.30 -11.45 0.33
CA THR A 41 12.00 -12.66 -0.45
C THR A 41 10.65 -12.53 -1.17
N MET A 42 10.45 -13.29 -2.26
CA MET A 42 9.15 -13.34 -2.94
C MET A 42 8.01 -13.72 -1.98
N LYS A 43 8.27 -14.65 -1.05
CA LYS A 43 7.31 -15.06 -0.03
C LYS A 43 6.91 -13.90 0.89
N LYS A 44 7.88 -13.08 1.33
CA LYS A 44 7.59 -11.88 2.13
C LYS A 44 6.76 -10.87 1.34
N ILE A 45 7.08 -10.65 0.06
CA ILE A 45 6.31 -9.74 -0.80
C ILE A 45 4.85 -10.23 -0.92
N GLU A 46 4.65 -11.51 -1.19
CA GLU A 46 3.31 -12.13 -1.23
C GLU A 46 2.56 -11.97 0.10
N GLU A 47 3.22 -12.24 1.23
CA GLU A 47 2.63 -12.13 2.56
C GLU A 47 2.20 -10.69 2.89
N ILE A 48 3.06 -9.71 2.61
CA ILE A 48 2.77 -8.28 2.84
C ILE A 48 1.62 -7.80 1.97
N LEU A 49 1.54 -8.27 0.71
CA LEU A 49 0.45 -7.89 -0.18
C LEU A 49 -0.88 -8.50 0.26
N ASN A 50 -0.90 -9.78 0.63
CA ASN A 50 -2.12 -10.50 1.00
C ASN A 50 -2.67 -10.09 2.36
N GLU A 51 -1.79 -9.93 3.34
CA GLU A 51 -2.12 -9.65 4.74
C GLU A 51 -1.31 -8.46 5.27
N PRO A 52 -1.49 -7.26 4.71
CA PRO A 52 -0.86 -6.06 5.24
C PRO A 52 -1.44 -5.73 6.61
N ASP A 53 -0.66 -5.03 7.43
CA ASP A 53 -1.20 -4.32 8.60
C ASP A 53 -1.75 -2.95 8.18
N PHE A 54 -1.11 -2.29 7.20
CA PHE A 54 -1.58 -1.01 6.66
C PHE A 54 -1.48 -0.96 5.14
N VAL A 55 -2.43 -0.28 4.50
CA VAL A 55 -2.30 0.18 3.13
C VAL A 55 -2.63 1.66 3.07
N TYR A 56 -1.74 2.46 2.50
CA TYR A 56 -1.96 3.90 2.34
C TYR A 56 -1.41 4.40 1.01
N LYS A 57 -1.83 5.60 0.63
CA LYS A 57 -1.39 6.27 -0.61
C LYS A 57 -0.38 7.36 -0.29
N GLN A 58 0.43 7.74 -1.28
CA GLN A 58 1.31 8.91 -1.14
C GLN A 58 0.52 10.22 -1.02
N SER A 59 -0.61 10.31 -1.72
CA SER A 59 -1.54 11.43 -1.71
C SER A 59 -2.92 10.95 -2.16
N ARG A 60 -3.96 11.77 -1.96
CA ARG A 60 -5.34 11.48 -2.37
C ARG A 60 -5.45 10.99 -3.82
N ASN A 61 -4.70 11.61 -4.73
CA ASN A 61 -4.73 11.31 -6.17
C ASN A 61 -3.56 10.45 -6.66
N SER A 62 -2.66 9.99 -5.79
CA SER A 62 -1.51 9.20 -6.20
C SER A 62 -1.95 7.85 -6.80
N SER A 63 -1.20 7.38 -7.80
CA SER A 63 -1.30 6.03 -8.36
C SER A 63 -0.50 5.00 -7.54
N ILE A 64 0.26 5.46 -6.55
CA ILE A 64 1.17 4.68 -5.70
C ILE A 64 0.48 4.31 -4.39
N PHE A 65 0.63 3.04 -4.03
CA PHE A 65 0.16 2.46 -2.78
C PHE A 65 1.33 1.82 -2.04
N TYR A 66 1.31 1.97 -0.73
CA TYR A 66 2.27 1.40 0.19
C TYR A 66 1.56 0.34 1.01
N TYR A 67 1.99 -0.91 0.87
CA TYR A 67 1.56 -2.03 1.70
C TYR A 67 2.60 -2.22 2.78
N GLU A 68 2.21 -2.13 4.04
CA GLU A 68 3.10 -2.34 5.17
C GLU A 68 2.66 -3.52 6.01
N LYS A 69 3.63 -4.29 6.48
CA LYS A 69 3.42 -5.34 7.47
C LYS A 69 4.56 -5.31 8.49
N ASN A 70 4.21 -5.43 9.75
CA ASN A 70 5.13 -5.69 10.83
C ASN A 70 5.35 -7.20 10.92
N ILE A 71 6.60 -7.62 10.74
CA ILE A 71 7.01 -9.01 10.87
C ILE A 71 8.06 -9.05 11.98
N LEU A 72 7.69 -9.65 13.12
CA LEU A 72 8.46 -9.56 14.36
C LEU A 72 8.60 -8.10 14.82
N ASN A 73 9.84 -7.58 14.89
CA ASN A 73 10.14 -6.22 15.34
C ASN A 73 10.52 -5.28 14.19
N GLU A 74 10.29 -5.70 12.95
CA GLU A 74 10.65 -4.95 11.75
C GLU A 74 9.43 -4.64 10.90
N THR A 75 9.38 -3.42 10.38
CA THR A 75 8.35 -3.01 9.42
C THR A 75 8.88 -3.19 8.01
N TYR A 76 8.12 -3.89 7.18
CA TYR A 76 8.42 -4.10 5.78
C TYR A 76 7.38 -3.43 4.91
N ARG A 77 7.82 -2.86 3.78
CA ARG A 77 6.97 -2.14 2.85
C ARG A 77 7.10 -2.70 1.45
N VAL A 78 5.97 -2.93 0.79
CA VAL A 78 5.86 -3.21 -0.64
C VAL A 78 5.18 -2.02 -1.30
N VAL A 79 5.85 -1.43 -2.29
CA VAL A 79 5.34 -0.29 -3.05
C VAL A 79 4.79 -0.79 -4.38
N ILE A 80 3.53 -0.50 -4.63
CA ILE A 80 2.89 -0.79 -5.91
C ILE A 80 2.38 0.48 -6.57
N GLU A 81 2.41 0.53 -7.88
CA GLU A 81 1.86 1.63 -8.67
C GLU A 81 0.84 1.14 -9.69
N THR A 82 0.06 2.06 -10.24
CA THR A 82 -0.89 1.74 -11.31
C THR A 82 -0.15 1.63 -12.63
N TYR A 83 -0.14 0.42 -13.22
CA TYR A 83 0.49 0.17 -14.52
C TYR A 83 -0.50 0.33 -15.68
N LYS A 84 -1.67 -0.33 -15.56
CA LYS A 84 -2.79 -0.23 -16.51
C LYS A 84 -4.09 -0.13 -15.70
N LYS A 85 -5.21 0.19 -16.35
CA LYS A 85 -6.53 0.21 -15.67
C LYS A 85 -6.76 -1.13 -14.96
N HIS A 86 -7.00 -1.10 -13.66
CA HIS A 86 -7.17 -2.26 -12.77
C HIS A 86 -5.94 -3.19 -12.60
N ILE A 87 -4.75 -2.84 -13.11
CA ILE A 87 -3.52 -3.62 -12.96
C ILE A 87 -2.48 -2.77 -12.22
N LYS A 88 -1.94 -3.31 -11.13
CA LYS A 88 -0.85 -2.69 -10.38
C LYS A 88 0.47 -3.40 -10.66
N SER A 89 1.58 -2.69 -10.55
CA SER A 89 2.93 -3.25 -10.65
C SER A 89 3.70 -3.00 -9.36
N VAL A 90 4.46 -3.99 -8.90
CA VAL A 90 5.40 -3.82 -7.79
C VAL A 90 6.60 -3.03 -8.29
N VAL A 91 6.80 -1.86 -7.69
CA VAL A 91 7.91 -0.94 -8.01
C VAL A 91 9.13 -1.31 -7.19
N THR A 92 8.97 -1.45 -5.87
CA THR A 92 10.04 -1.79 -4.94
C THR A 92 9.48 -2.43 -3.67
N ALA A 93 10.35 -3.05 -2.88
CA ALA A 93 10.01 -3.59 -1.57
C ALA A 93 11.25 -3.52 -0.67
N TYR A 94 11.07 -3.10 0.59
CA TYR A 94 12.20 -2.81 1.50
C TYR A 94 11.81 -2.85 2.98
N ASN A 95 12.80 -3.03 3.86
CA ASN A 95 12.66 -2.80 5.30
C ASN A 95 12.66 -1.29 5.63
N VAL A 96 11.67 -0.85 6.40
CA VAL A 96 11.51 0.54 6.84
C VAL A 96 12.34 0.74 8.12
N LYS A 97 13.57 1.26 7.96
CA LYS A 97 14.52 1.42 9.07
C LYS A 97 14.24 2.58 10.01
N SER A 98 13.51 3.61 9.57
CA SER A 98 13.12 4.73 10.41
C SER A 98 11.70 4.54 10.92
N LYS A 99 11.45 4.94 12.18
CA LYS A 99 10.10 5.30 12.60
C LYS A 99 9.69 6.53 11.80
N GLU A 100 9.31 6.37 10.53
CA GLU A 100 8.61 7.42 9.79
C GLU A 100 7.44 7.81 10.67
N GLY A 101 7.54 9.05 11.18
CA GLY A 101 6.59 9.60 12.13
C GLY A 101 5.16 9.41 11.63
N PHE A 102 4.26 9.30 12.60
CA PHE A 102 2.83 9.06 12.52
C PHE A 102 2.01 9.91 11.52
N THR A 103 2.60 10.68 10.60
CA THR A 103 1.94 11.81 9.93
C THR A 103 1.37 11.50 8.55
N ILE A 104 2.09 10.83 7.62
CA ILE A 104 1.54 10.58 6.26
C ILE A 104 0.75 9.26 6.18
N LYS A 105 1.17 8.25 6.95
CA LYS A 105 0.56 6.90 6.95
C LYS A 105 -0.95 6.92 7.25
N HIS A 106 -1.40 7.85 8.09
CA HIS A 106 -2.77 7.93 8.57
C HIS A 106 -3.66 8.83 7.70
N ILE A 107 -3.13 9.92 7.13
CA ILE A 107 -3.94 10.89 6.36
C ILE A 107 -4.54 10.27 5.08
N TYR A 108 -3.77 9.41 4.41
CA TYR A 108 -4.23 8.73 3.18
C TYR A 108 -4.28 7.21 3.37
N CYS A 109 -4.59 6.77 4.60
CA CYS A 109 -4.86 5.37 4.90
C CYS A 109 -6.09 4.90 4.14
N VAL A 110 -5.98 3.74 3.50
CA VAL A 110 -7.07 3.07 2.78
C VAL A 110 -7.36 1.67 3.36
N TYR A 111 -6.51 1.19 4.26
CA TYR A 111 -6.70 -0.04 5.02
C TYR A 111 -5.81 0.00 6.27
N ASP A 112 -6.39 -0.33 7.42
CA ASP A 112 -5.69 -0.55 8.67
C ASP A 112 -6.28 -1.80 9.33
N LYS A 113 -5.46 -2.84 9.52
CA LYS A 113 -5.91 -4.12 10.05
C LYS A 113 -6.68 -4.03 11.37
N ASN A 114 -6.38 -3.03 12.22
CA ASN A 114 -7.04 -2.85 13.51
C ASN A 114 -8.31 -2.01 13.41
N THR A 115 -8.33 -0.96 12.59
CA THR A 115 -9.45 -0.01 12.47
C THR A 115 -10.32 -0.20 11.23
N PHE A 116 -10.00 -1.15 10.34
CA PHE A 116 -10.80 -1.41 9.13
C PHE A 116 -12.17 -2.03 9.43
N ILE A 117 -12.44 -2.42 10.68
CA ILE A 117 -13.81 -2.68 11.17
C ILE A 117 -14.50 -1.37 11.57
N ASP A 118 -13.78 -0.38 12.10
CA ASP A 118 -14.29 0.94 12.49
C ASP A 118 -14.44 1.93 11.33
N TYR A 119 -13.87 1.66 10.14
CA TYR A 119 -13.95 2.60 9.01
C TYR A 119 -15.37 2.80 8.45
N GLU A 120 -16.28 1.83 8.66
CA GLU A 120 -17.73 2.02 8.38
C GLU A 120 -18.37 3.02 9.38
N ASP A 121 -17.88 3.10 10.61
CA ASP A 121 -18.36 4.01 11.65
C ASP A 121 -17.68 5.39 11.57
N ILE A 122 -16.41 5.45 11.16
CA ILE A 122 -15.66 6.69 10.92
C ILE A 122 -16.27 7.52 9.79
N GLN A 123 -16.87 6.89 8.75
CA GLN A 123 -17.61 7.61 7.71
C GLN A 123 -18.82 8.37 8.27
N LYS A 124 -19.51 7.82 9.29
CA LYS A 124 -20.59 8.53 10.00
C LYS A 124 -20.06 9.70 10.84
N GLU A 125 -18.88 9.56 11.44
CA GLU A 125 -18.27 10.60 12.28
C GLU A 125 -17.77 11.78 11.43
N PHE A 126 -17.15 11.52 10.27
CA PHE A 126 -16.71 12.58 9.34
C PHE A 126 -17.86 13.34 8.66
N GLU A 127 -19.05 12.75 8.51
CA GLU A 127 -20.25 13.49 8.08
C GLU A 127 -20.69 14.51 9.14
N ASN A 128 -20.56 14.19 10.43
CA ASN A 128 -20.85 15.13 11.53
C ASN A 128 -19.78 16.23 11.67
N ASP A 129 -18.50 15.93 11.47
CA ASP A 129 -17.43 16.94 11.57
C ASP A 129 -17.45 17.98 10.44
N MET A 130 -18.05 17.67 9.28
CA MET A 130 -18.28 18.68 8.24
C MET A 130 -19.23 19.79 8.71
N GLU A 131 -20.22 19.47 9.53
CA GLU A 131 -21.16 20.43 10.12
C GLU A 131 -20.43 21.38 11.09
N TYR A 132 -19.49 20.85 11.88
CA TYR A 132 -18.60 21.63 12.76
C TYR A 132 -17.71 22.62 11.97
N PHE A 133 -17.16 22.20 10.82
CA PHE A 133 -16.42 23.11 9.95
C PHE A 133 -17.32 24.18 9.31
N TYR A 134 -18.55 23.84 8.92
CA TYR A 134 -19.48 24.84 8.39
C TYR A 134 -19.87 25.90 9.43
N GLU A 135 -20.03 25.55 10.71
CA GLU A 135 -20.27 26.54 11.78
C GLU A 135 -19.05 27.43 12.06
N LEU A 136 -17.82 26.87 12.03
CA LEU A 136 -16.60 27.62 12.33
C LEU A 136 -16.25 28.66 11.26
N PHE A 137 -16.59 28.38 9.99
CA PHE A 137 -16.18 29.18 8.84
C PHE A 137 -17.32 29.99 8.20
N ASN A 138 -18.56 29.90 8.70
CA ASN A 138 -19.68 30.82 8.36
C ASN A 138 -19.78 32.01 9.33
N ILE A 139 -18.66 32.67 9.62
CA ILE A 139 -18.72 34.10 9.97
C ILE A 139 -18.55 34.86 8.66
N ALA A 140 -19.68 35.39 8.20
CA ALA A 140 -19.84 36.15 6.97
C ALA A 140 -18.96 37.41 6.91
N GLU A 141 -18.58 37.79 5.69
CA GLU A 141 -18.72 39.16 5.21
C GLU A 141 -19.77 39.20 4.09
#